data_AF-A0A2H1E5V9-F1
#
_entry.id   AF-A0A2H1E5V9-F1
#
_cell.length_a   1.000
_cell.length_b   1.000
_cell.length_c   1.000
_cell.angle_alpha   90.00
_cell.angle_beta   90.00
_cell.angle_gamma   90.00
#
_symmetry.space_group_name_H-M   'P 1'
#
loop_
_entity.id
_entity.type
_entity.pdbx_description
1 polymer ?
#
loop_
_entity_poly.entity_id
_entity_poly.type
_entity_poly.pdbx_seq_one_letter_code
_entity_poly.pdbx_strand_id
1 'polypeptide(L)' 'MRNLMKQYESAKENAIEFMKAGQINAYFEALLEMNRYKRLMVAVIAN' A
#
# COMPACT_ATOMS: atom_id res chain seq x y z
N MET A 1 -5.51 1.03 13.56
CA MET A 1 -4.25 1.71 13.16
C MET A 1 -3.06 0.77 12.92
N ARG A 2 -2.56 0.01 13.92
CA ARG A 2 -1.38 -0.88 13.71
C ARG A 2 -1.54 -1.88 12.56
N ASN A 3 -2.72 -2.48 12.38
CA ASN A 3 -2.96 -3.42 11.29
C ASN A 3 -2.95 -2.74 9.90
N LEU A 4 -3.59 -1.57 9.77
CA LEU A 4 -3.58 -0.79 8.53
C LEU A 4 -2.17 -0.32 8.15
N MET A 5 -1.36 0.06 9.14
CA MET A 5 0.03 0.44 8.93
C MET A 5 0.88 -0.76 8.45
N LYS A 6 0.67 -1.96 9.03
CA LYS A 6 1.34 -3.18 8.56
C LYS A 6 0.95 -3.54 7.12
N GLN A 7 -0.33 -3.41 6.77
CA GLN A 7 -0.80 -3.65 5.40
C GLN A 7 -0.24 -2.63 4.41
N TYR A 8 -0.14 -1.37 4.81
CA TYR A 8 0.51 -0.33 4.00
C TYR A 8 1.99 -0.62 3.74
N GLU A 9 2.76 -0.97 4.78
CA GLU A 9 4.19 -1.27 4.61
C GLU A 9 4.41 -2.54 3.78
N SER A 10 3.57 -3.57 3.94
CA SER A 10 3.65 -4.77 3.07
C SER A 10 3.35 -4.45 1.61
N ALA A 11 2.31 -3.63 1.33
CA ALA A 11 2.02 -3.20 -0.05
C ALA A 11 3.16 -2.35 -0.65
N LYS A 12 3.85 -1.57 0.19
CA LYS A 12 5.03 -0.78 -0.20
C LYS A 12 6.23 -1.66 -0.54
N GLU A 13 6.51 -2.68 0.25
CA GLU A 13 7.58 -3.65 -0.03
C GLU A 13 7.29 -4.35 -1.37
N ASN A 14 6.06 -4.83 -1.57
CA ASN A 14 5.63 -5.44 -2.83
C ASN A 14 5.78 -4.48 -4.02
N ALA A 15 5.37 -3.22 -3.87
CA ALA A 15 5.51 -2.21 -4.92
C ALA A 15 7.00 -2.03 -5.32
N ILE A 16 7.92 -1.99 -4.36
CA ILE A 16 9.35 -1.87 -4.62
C ILE A 16 9.88 -3.11 -5.35
N GLU A 17 9.47 -4.31 -4.95
CA GLU A 17 9.86 -5.55 -5.61
C GLU A 17 9.35 -5.61 -7.06
N PHE A 18 8.07 -5.32 -7.28
CA PHE A 18 7.46 -5.31 -8.61
C PHE A 18 8.08 -4.25 -9.53
N MET A 19 8.40 -3.07 -8.99
CA MET A 19 9.11 -2.03 -9.73
C MET A 19 10.50 -2.52 -10.17
N LYS A 20 11.27 -3.12 -9.26
CA LYS A 20 12.60 -3.68 -9.57
C LYS A 20 12.53 -4.81 -10.59
N ALA A 21 11.48 -5.62 -10.54
CA ALA A 21 11.25 -6.73 -11.46
C ALA A 21 10.65 -6.29 -12.82
N GLY A 22 10.31 -5.00 -13.01
CA GLY A 22 9.66 -4.51 -14.22
C GLY A 22 8.22 -4.99 -14.39
N GLN A 23 7.58 -5.48 -13.33
CA GLN A 23 6.20 -5.98 -13.34
C GLN A 23 5.21 -4.81 -13.16
N ILE A 24 4.99 -4.05 -14.23
CA ILE A 24 4.24 -2.78 -14.22
C ILE A 24 2.81 -2.93 -13.66
N ASN A 25 2.07 -3.97 -14.06
CA ASN A 25 0.70 -4.19 -13.57
C ASN A 25 0.67 -4.47 -12.07
N ALA A 26 1.53 -5.38 -11.58
CA ALA A 26 1.61 -5.72 -10.17
C ALA A 26 2.09 -4.52 -9.32
N TYR A 27 3.05 -3.75 -9.84
CA TYR A 27 3.48 -2.50 -9.23
C TYR A 27 2.31 -1.52 -9.07
N PHE A 28 1.54 -1.32 -10.13
CA PHE A 28 0.38 -0.42 -10.12
C PHE A 28 -0.69 -0.89 -9.12
N GLU A 29 -0.99 -2.19 -9.07
CA GLU A 29 -1.92 -2.76 -8.10
C GLU A 29 -1.45 -2.53 -6.65
N ALA A 30 -0.16 -2.75 -6.37
CA ALA A 30 0.41 -2.51 -5.05
C ALA A 30 0.32 -1.03 -4.63
N LEU A 31 0.50 -0.08 -5.57
CA LEU A 31 0.28 1.34 -5.31
C LEU A 31 -1.19 1.68 -4.98
N LEU A 32 -2.14 1.05 -5.66
CA LEU A 32 -3.57 1.22 -5.36
C LEU A 32 -3.91 0.72 -3.96
N GLU A 33 -3.35 -0.42 -3.54
CA GLU A 33 -3.50 -0.93 -2.18
C GLU A 33 -2.91 0.02 -1.14
N MET A 34 -1.71 0.53 -1.35
CA MET A 34 -1.10 1.55 -0.48
C MET A 34 -2.02 2.77 -0.32
N ASN A 35 -2.58 3.28 -1.42
CA ASN A 35 -3.49 4.42 -1.38
C ASN A 35 -4.75 4.08 -0.56
N ARG A 36 -5.33 2.89 -0.77
CA ARG A 36 -6.49 2.42 0.00
C ARG A 36 -6.21 2.43 1.50
N TYR A 37 -5.10 1.83 1.94
CA TYR A 37 -4.74 1.79 3.36
C TYR A 37 -4.47 3.19 3.92
N LYS A 38 -3.81 4.07 3.16
CA LYS A 38 -3.60 5.47 3.56
C LYS A 38 -4.92 6.19 3.80
N ARG A 39 -5.91 6.05 2.90
CA ARG A 39 -7.24 6.64 3.07
C ARG A 39 -7.97 6.10 4.29
N LEU A 40 -7.89 4.79 4.53
CA LEU A 40 -8.49 4.17 5.71
C LEU A 40 -7.84 4.67 7.02
N MET A 41 -6.52 4.82 7.06
CA MET A 41 -5.83 5.38 8.22
C MET A 41 -6.28 6.82 8.52
N VAL A 42 -6.41 7.66 7.48
CA VAL A 42 -6.89 9.05 7.63
C VAL A 42 -8.32 9.06 8.16
N ALA A 43 -9.21 8.22 7.62
CA ALA A 43 -10.59 8.11 8.08
C ALA A 43 -10.69 7.66 9.54
N VAL A 44 -9.81 6.75 9.99
CA VAL A 44 -9.74 6.30 11.38
C VAL A 44 -9.24 7.39 12.33
N ILE A 45 -8.38 8.31 11.88
CA ILE A 45 -7.90 9.45 12.69
C ILE A 45 -8.95 10.57 12.76
N ALA A 46 -9.75 10.74 11.71
CA ALA A 46 -10.77 11.78 11.61
C ALA A 46 -12.04 11.49 12.42
N ASN A 47 -12.22 10.24 12.88
CA ASN A 47 -13.28 9.79 13.79
C ASN A 47 -12.79 9.78 15.24
#